data_AF-A0A0Q8PT05-F1
#
_entry.id   AF-A0A0Q8PT05-F1
#
_cell.length_a   1.000
_cell.length_b   1.000
_cell.length_c   1.000
_cell.angle_alpha   90.00
_cell.angle_beta   90.00
_cell.angle_gamma   90.00
#
_symmetry.space_group_name_H-M   'P 1'
#
loop_
_entity.id
_entity.type
_entity.pdbx_description
1 polymer ?
#
loop_
_entity_poly.entity_id
_entity_poly.type
_entity_poly.pdbx_seq_one_letter_code
_entity_poly.pdbx_strand_id
1 'polypeptide(L)'
;MSPVEKVPALADGRPEFSITYAMATPEEVVWVAHLYGYALADVTAGSSWHGIRFIRDDSPLARRRAAYMRNPQADPSFVPPFSWRTDVPFGFNPPGWHPSVRISGMAPEDAKDLRMLTGLARANMRGPLALVLMFGGGLTGALLKSTDNWEWKTAFMVALFALFVALRKFGYRTSHRAAAARAQKKWGPGG
;
A
#
# COMPACT_ATOMS: atom_id res chain seq x y z
N MET A 1 -19.34 -11.34 -6.49
CA MET A 1 -18.11 -11.97 -5.96
C MET A 1 -17.07 -10.88 -5.76
N SER A 2 -16.60 -10.71 -4.53
CA SER A 2 -15.62 -9.66 -4.18
C SER A 2 -14.22 -9.99 -4.74
N PRO A 3 -13.35 -9.01 -5.02
CA PRO A 3 -11.97 -9.28 -5.45
C PRO A 3 -11.18 -10.12 -4.43
N VAL A 4 -11.48 -9.97 -3.14
CA VAL A 4 -10.90 -10.76 -2.04
C VAL A 4 -11.27 -12.24 -2.17
N GLU A 5 -12.52 -12.56 -2.50
CA GLU A 5 -12.97 -13.95 -2.75
C GLU A 5 -12.29 -14.61 -3.96
N LYS A 6 -11.76 -13.83 -4.92
CA LYS A 6 -11.07 -14.36 -6.10
C LYS A 6 -9.62 -14.76 -5.81
N VAL A 7 -9.00 -14.19 -4.77
CA VAL A 7 -7.57 -14.43 -4.46
C VAL A 7 -7.26 -15.91 -4.24
N PRO A 8 -8.01 -16.68 -3.42
CA PRO A 8 -7.69 -18.09 -3.16
C PRO A 8 -7.72 -18.94 -4.43
N ALA A 9 -8.67 -18.66 -5.35
CA ALA A 9 -8.79 -19.38 -6.61
C ALA A 9 -7.62 -19.10 -7.56
N LEU A 10 -7.05 -17.90 -7.51
CA LEU A 10 -5.88 -17.51 -8.31
C LEU A 10 -4.55 -17.95 -7.66
N ALA A 11 -4.56 -18.17 -6.35
CA ALA A 11 -3.45 -18.63 -5.54
C ALA A 11 -3.31 -20.18 -5.52
N ASP A 12 -3.85 -20.87 -6.53
CA ASP A 12 -3.87 -22.32 -6.72
C ASP A 12 -2.49 -22.95 -7.02
N GLY A 13 -1.40 -22.25 -6.71
CA GLY A 13 -0.02 -22.69 -6.91
C GLY A 13 0.67 -22.06 -8.13
N ARG A 14 -0.03 -21.21 -8.88
CA ARG A 14 0.54 -20.42 -9.98
C ARG A 14 1.78 -19.63 -9.55
N PRO A 15 2.78 -19.48 -10.41
CA PRO A 15 3.98 -18.69 -10.10
C PRO A 15 3.67 -17.19 -9.95
N GLU A 16 2.65 -16.70 -10.66
CA GLU A 16 2.21 -15.31 -10.60
C GLU A 16 0.74 -15.17 -11.00
N PHE A 17 0.10 -14.10 -10.54
CA PHE A 17 -1.23 -13.70 -11.02
C PHE A 17 -1.45 -12.20 -10.83
N SER A 18 -2.46 -11.66 -11.51
CA SER A 18 -2.88 -10.27 -11.36
C SER A 18 -4.36 -10.15 -11.08
N ILE A 19 -4.75 -9.20 -10.24
CA ILE A 19 -6.15 -8.89 -9.95
C ILE A 19 -6.42 -7.43 -10.29
N THR A 20 -7.46 -7.22 -11.09
CA THR A 20 -8.02 -5.90 -11.37
C THR A 20 -9.22 -5.66 -10.45
N TYR A 21 -9.27 -4.49 -9.81
CA TYR A 21 -10.37 -4.10 -8.95
C TYR A 21 -10.83 -2.67 -9.27
N ALA A 22 -12.15 -2.49 -9.24
CA ALA A 22 -12.78 -1.19 -9.44
C ALA A 22 -13.03 -0.45 -8.10
N MET A 23 -13.26 -1.16 -7.00
CA MET A 23 -13.71 -0.56 -5.72
C MET A 23 -13.22 -1.25 -4.43
N ALA A 24 -12.44 -2.34 -4.49
CA ALA A 24 -11.88 -2.94 -3.28
C ALA A 24 -10.72 -2.10 -2.74
N THR A 25 -10.54 -2.11 -1.42
CA THR A 25 -9.33 -1.63 -0.76
C THR A 25 -8.17 -2.55 -1.15
N PRO A 26 -7.17 -2.06 -1.92
CA PRO A 26 -6.06 -2.90 -2.39
C PRO A 26 -5.33 -3.62 -1.27
N GLU A 27 -5.35 -3.04 -0.08
CA GLU A 27 -4.73 -3.58 1.11
C GLU A 27 -5.26 -4.98 1.41
N GLU A 28 -6.59 -5.16 1.47
CA GLU A 28 -7.18 -6.46 1.81
C GLU A 28 -6.83 -7.54 0.79
N VAL A 29 -6.77 -7.18 -0.49
CA VAL A 29 -6.36 -8.09 -1.56
C VAL A 29 -4.90 -8.51 -1.39
N VAL A 30 -4.01 -7.57 -1.08
CA VAL A 30 -2.59 -7.87 -0.83
C VAL A 30 -2.42 -8.73 0.42
N TRP A 31 -3.14 -8.41 1.48
CA TRP A 31 -3.11 -9.19 2.72
C TRP A 31 -3.59 -10.62 2.52
N VAL A 32 -4.72 -10.83 1.83
CA VAL A 32 -5.18 -12.19 1.52
C VAL A 32 -4.19 -12.91 0.62
N ALA A 33 -3.64 -12.27 -0.41
CA ALA A 33 -2.62 -12.92 -1.26
C ALA A 33 -1.39 -13.35 -0.44
N HIS A 34 -0.96 -12.52 0.51
CA HIS A 34 0.14 -12.83 1.40
C HIS A 34 -0.14 -14.04 2.29
N LEU A 35 -1.35 -14.18 2.83
CA LEU A 35 -1.77 -15.37 3.58
C LEU A 35 -1.67 -16.65 2.73
N TYR A 36 -1.97 -16.57 1.43
CA TYR A 36 -1.86 -17.70 0.51
C TYR A 36 -0.44 -17.92 -0.06
N GLY A 37 0.57 -17.24 0.50
CA GLY A 37 1.98 -17.45 0.16
C GLY A 37 2.44 -16.67 -1.07
N TYR A 38 1.83 -15.51 -1.34
CA TYR A 38 2.25 -14.64 -2.43
C TYR A 38 2.82 -13.32 -1.90
N ALA A 39 3.80 -12.77 -2.60
CA ALA A 39 4.35 -11.45 -2.33
C ALA A 39 3.77 -10.42 -3.30
N LEU A 40 3.65 -9.19 -2.83
CA LEU A 40 3.33 -8.05 -3.69
C LEU A 40 4.53 -7.78 -4.61
N ALA A 41 4.31 -7.93 -5.92
CA ALA A 41 5.34 -7.64 -6.93
C ALA A 41 5.22 -6.22 -7.47
N ASP A 42 4.00 -5.81 -7.81
CA ASP A 42 3.74 -4.48 -8.36
C ASP A 42 2.29 -4.04 -8.13
N VAL A 43 2.09 -2.73 -8.08
CA VAL A 43 0.78 -2.09 -8.08
C VAL A 43 0.74 -1.15 -9.28
N THR A 44 0.03 -1.57 -10.33
CA THR A 44 -0.28 -0.70 -11.45
C THR A 44 -1.57 0.02 -11.18
N ALA A 45 -1.62 1.29 -11.51
CA ALA A 45 -2.85 2.04 -11.47
C ALA A 45 -3.06 2.73 -12.82
N GLY A 46 -4.31 2.84 -13.22
CA GLY A 46 -4.76 3.51 -14.43
C GLY A 46 -5.87 4.50 -14.07
N SER A 47 -6.40 5.20 -15.07
CA SER A 47 -7.45 6.20 -14.89
C SER A 47 -8.77 5.62 -14.36
N SER A 48 -9.08 4.37 -14.67
CA SER A 48 -10.34 3.70 -14.31
C SER A 48 -10.19 2.34 -13.63
N TRP A 49 -8.96 1.84 -13.48
CA TRP A 49 -8.70 0.52 -12.89
C TRP A 49 -7.37 0.51 -12.15
N HIS A 50 -7.26 -0.39 -11.18
CA HIS A 50 -6.00 -0.66 -10.51
C HIS A 50 -5.72 -2.17 -10.62
N GLY A 51 -4.51 -2.50 -11.07
CA GLY A 51 -4.01 -3.85 -11.16
C GLY A 51 -3.01 -4.11 -10.04
N ILE A 52 -3.16 -5.20 -9.30
CA ILE A 52 -2.10 -5.67 -8.41
C ILE A 52 -1.53 -6.95 -8.99
N ARG A 53 -0.20 -7.00 -9.13
CA ARG A 53 0.54 -8.17 -9.55
C ARG A 53 1.17 -8.84 -8.33
N PHE A 54 0.99 -10.15 -8.26
CA PHE A 54 1.50 -11.01 -7.21
C PHE A 54 2.44 -12.05 -7.81
N ILE A 55 3.48 -12.39 -7.05
CA ILE A 55 4.37 -13.51 -7.35
C ILE A 55 4.37 -14.48 -6.18
N ARG A 56 4.54 -15.76 -6.46
CA ARG A 56 4.63 -16.80 -5.42
C ARG A 56 5.87 -16.55 -4.57
N ASP A 57 5.70 -16.58 -3.25
CA ASP A 57 6.82 -16.60 -2.30
C ASP A 57 7.15 -18.04 -1.94
N ASP A 58 8.29 -18.51 -2.43
CA ASP A 58 8.78 -19.87 -2.22
C ASP A 58 9.51 -20.07 -0.87
N SER A 59 9.51 -19.04 0.00
CA SER A 59 10.07 -19.14 1.35
C SER A 59 9.40 -20.25 2.17
N PRO A 60 10.14 -20.98 3.04
CA PRO A 60 9.55 -22.03 3.86
C PRO A 60 8.37 -21.55 4.71
N LEU A 61 8.43 -20.32 5.21
CA LEU A 61 7.38 -19.72 6.03
C LEU A 61 6.12 -19.43 5.21
N ALA A 62 6.26 -18.87 4.00
CA ALA A 62 5.13 -18.61 3.12
C ALA A 62 4.41 -19.88 2.70
N ARG A 63 5.15 -20.97 2.43
CA ARG A 63 4.56 -22.27 2.12
C ARG A 63 3.76 -22.84 3.29
N ARG A 64 4.30 -22.79 4.51
CA ARG A 64 3.59 -23.24 5.73
C ARG A 64 2.33 -22.42 5.96
N ARG A 65 2.43 -21.11 5.82
CA ARG A 65 1.29 -20.19 5.91
C ARG A 65 0.21 -20.53 4.90
N ALA A 66 0.57 -20.72 3.63
CA ALA A 66 -0.36 -21.08 2.58
C ALA A 66 -1.00 -22.47 2.78
N ALA A 67 -0.24 -23.44 3.31
CA ALA A 67 -0.76 -24.76 3.66
C ALA A 67 -1.81 -24.65 4.77
N TYR A 68 -1.48 -23.92 5.85
CA TYR A 68 -2.42 -23.63 6.94
C TYR A 68 -3.68 -22.91 6.44
N MET A 69 -3.55 -21.96 5.51
CA MET A 69 -4.71 -21.26 4.94
C MET A 69 -5.67 -22.15 4.18
N ARG A 70 -5.16 -23.15 3.46
CA ARG A 70 -6.01 -24.10 2.73
C ARG A 70 -6.61 -25.15 3.67
N ASN A 71 -5.86 -25.54 4.69
CA ASN A 71 -6.29 -26.49 5.69
C ASN A 71 -5.55 -26.28 7.02
N PRO A 72 -6.18 -25.69 8.04
CA PRO A 72 -5.52 -25.45 9.32
C PRO A 72 -5.21 -26.76 10.06
N GLN A 73 -5.91 -27.85 9.76
CA GLN A 73 -5.64 -29.18 10.33
C GLN A 73 -4.39 -29.85 9.73
N ALA A 74 -3.88 -29.35 8.60
CA ALA A 74 -2.71 -29.93 7.94
C ALA A 74 -1.40 -29.61 8.68
N ASP A 75 -1.35 -28.50 9.42
CA ASP A 75 -0.21 -28.14 10.28
C ASP A 75 -0.71 -27.50 11.58
N PRO A 76 -1.20 -28.31 12.55
CA PRO A 76 -1.71 -27.81 13.83
C PRO A 76 -0.64 -27.13 14.70
N SER A 77 0.64 -27.39 14.41
CA SER A 77 1.77 -26.79 15.12
C SER A 77 2.08 -25.37 14.65
N PHE A 78 1.56 -24.98 13.48
CA PHE A 78 1.76 -23.65 12.94
C PHE A 78 0.85 -22.67 13.67
N VAL A 79 1.47 -21.79 14.44
CA VAL A 79 0.78 -20.66 15.06
C VAL A 79 0.20 -19.80 13.93
N PRO A 80 -1.05 -19.30 14.07
CA PRO A 80 -1.63 -18.40 13.09
C PRO A 80 -0.65 -17.28 12.71
N PRO A 81 -0.45 -17.03 11.41
CA PRO A 81 0.61 -16.16 10.91
C PRO A 81 0.44 -14.69 11.34
N PHE A 82 -0.77 -14.30 11.75
CA PHE A 82 -1.10 -12.98 12.24
C PHE A 82 -2.12 -13.11 13.38
N SER A 83 -2.17 -12.09 14.24
CA SER A 83 -3.17 -11.96 15.29
C SER A 83 -4.54 -11.63 14.68
N TRP A 84 -5.27 -12.64 14.25
CA TRP A 84 -6.68 -12.52 13.90
C TRP A 84 -7.58 -13.22 14.90
N ARG A 85 -8.84 -12.81 14.90
CA ARG A 85 -9.91 -13.46 15.63
C ARG A 85 -10.71 -14.33 14.68
N THR A 86 -11.02 -15.55 15.10
CA THR A 86 -11.80 -16.53 14.33
C THR A 86 -13.29 -16.55 14.74
N ASP A 87 -13.61 -15.84 15.82
CA ASP A 87 -14.91 -15.75 16.49
C ASP A 87 -15.63 -14.41 16.19
N VAL A 88 -15.45 -13.87 15.00
CA VAL A 88 -16.08 -12.62 14.59
C VAL A 88 -17.37 -12.84 13.79
N PRO A 89 -18.42 -12.01 14.00
CA PRO A 89 -19.68 -12.14 13.25
C PRO A 89 -19.53 -11.76 11.77
N PHE A 90 -18.52 -10.96 11.42
CA PHE A 90 -18.23 -10.53 10.06
C PHE A 90 -16.74 -10.69 9.76
N GLY A 91 -16.41 -11.11 8.54
CA GLY A 91 -15.02 -11.28 8.13
C GLY A 91 -14.87 -12.07 6.84
N PHE A 92 -13.61 -12.32 6.46
CA PHE A 92 -13.26 -13.20 5.35
C PHE A 92 -13.43 -14.66 5.78
N ASN A 93 -14.09 -15.47 4.97
CA ASN A 93 -14.14 -16.93 5.15
C ASN A 93 -13.14 -17.59 4.19
N PRO A 94 -12.02 -18.15 4.69
CA PRO A 94 -11.09 -18.84 3.82
C PRO A 94 -11.68 -20.15 3.29
N PRO A 95 -11.49 -20.46 1.99
CA PRO A 95 -11.82 -21.77 1.46
C PRO A 95 -11.17 -22.92 2.23
N GLY A 96 -11.93 -24.00 2.46
CA GLY A 96 -11.48 -25.18 3.22
C GLY A 96 -11.64 -25.07 4.74
N TRP A 97 -11.96 -23.88 5.26
CA TRP A 97 -12.27 -23.70 6.68
C TRP A 97 -13.74 -24.02 6.96
N HIS A 98 -14.05 -24.29 8.22
CA HIS A 98 -15.43 -24.55 8.63
C HIS A 98 -16.34 -23.34 8.31
N PRO A 99 -17.56 -23.51 7.76
CA PRO A 99 -18.39 -22.42 7.28
C PRO A 99 -18.82 -21.38 8.33
N SER A 100 -18.72 -21.69 9.62
CA SER A 100 -18.98 -20.74 10.71
C SER A 100 -17.76 -19.89 11.08
N VAL A 101 -16.56 -20.27 10.65
CA VAL A 101 -15.34 -19.54 11.00
C VAL A 101 -15.19 -18.34 10.08
N ARG A 102 -14.92 -17.19 10.69
CA ARG A 102 -14.64 -15.94 9.99
C ARG A 102 -13.36 -15.38 10.55
N ILE A 103 -12.50 -14.90 9.67
CA ILE A 103 -11.27 -14.27 10.05
C ILE A 103 -11.49 -12.77 10.14
N SER A 104 -11.16 -12.20 11.30
CA SER A 104 -11.16 -10.74 11.48
C SER A 104 -10.28 -10.09 10.44
N GLY A 105 -10.72 -8.94 9.93
CA GLY A 105 -9.95 -8.16 8.97
C GLY A 105 -8.53 -7.83 9.45
N MET A 106 -7.75 -7.30 8.51
CA MET A 106 -6.36 -6.91 8.69
C MET A 106 -6.13 -6.01 9.93
N ALA A 107 -5.01 -6.24 10.63
CA ALA A 107 -4.60 -5.38 11.74
C ALA A 107 -4.42 -3.91 11.27
N PRO A 108 -4.73 -2.90 12.10
CA PRO A 108 -4.62 -1.49 11.72
C PRO A 108 -3.22 -1.08 11.24
N GLU A 109 -2.18 -1.64 11.84
CA GLU A 109 -0.78 -1.40 11.50
C GLU A 109 -0.44 -1.94 10.11
N ASP A 110 -0.89 -3.16 9.81
CA ASP A 110 -0.76 -3.78 8.48
C ASP A 110 -1.51 -2.98 7.42
N ALA A 111 -2.70 -2.47 7.77
CA ALA A 111 -3.50 -1.64 6.88
C ALA A 111 -2.84 -0.29 6.60
N LYS A 112 -2.03 0.22 7.53
CA LYS A 112 -1.24 1.44 7.33
C LYS A 112 -0.05 1.18 6.42
N ASP A 113 0.68 0.08 6.65
CA ASP A 113 1.83 -0.32 5.83
C ASP A 113 1.40 -0.57 4.37
N LEU A 114 0.30 -1.28 4.17
CA LEU A 114 -0.21 -1.57 2.83
C LEU A 114 -0.78 -0.34 2.13
N ARG A 115 -1.53 0.53 2.84
CA ARG A 115 -1.97 1.83 2.29
C ARG A 115 -0.82 2.67 1.78
N MET A 116 0.32 2.55 2.42
CA MET A 116 1.51 3.30 2.06
C MET A 116 2.15 2.79 0.77
N LEU A 117 2.27 1.48 0.61
CA LEU A 117 2.77 0.85 -0.62
C LEU A 117 1.82 1.10 -1.81
N THR A 118 0.52 0.90 -1.61
CA THR A 118 -0.51 1.07 -2.64
C THR A 118 -0.73 2.56 -2.98
N GLY A 119 -0.62 3.44 -1.98
CA GLY A 119 -0.73 4.89 -2.13
C GLY A 119 0.44 5.54 -2.85
N LEU A 120 1.67 5.03 -2.70
CA LEU A 120 2.85 5.50 -3.44
C LEU A 120 2.71 5.22 -4.95
N ALA A 121 2.18 4.06 -5.32
CA ALA A 121 1.88 3.74 -6.72
C ALA A 121 0.84 4.71 -7.32
N ARG A 122 -0.20 5.06 -6.55
CA ARG A 122 -1.20 6.08 -6.97
C ARG A 122 -0.60 7.50 -7.07
N ALA A 123 0.27 7.88 -6.13
CA ALA A 123 0.87 9.21 -6.10
C ALA A 123 1.83 9.45 -7.29
N ASN A 124 2.51 8.41 -7.78
CA ASN A 124 3.36 8.50 -8.97
C ASN A 124 2.59 8.83 -10.26
N MET A 125 1.26 8.65 -10.32
CA MET A 125 0.43 9.11 -11.44
C MET A 125 -0.08 10.55 -11.32
N ARG A 126 -0.01 11.13 -10.12
CA ARG A 126 -0.42 12.51 -9.86
C ARG A 126 0.77 13.41 -9.50
N GLY A 127 1.96 13.07 -10.02
CA GLY A 127 3.15 13.92 -9.96
C GLY A 127 2.96 15.24 -10.72
N PRO A 128 3.82 16.23 -10.50
CA PRO A 128 3.55 17.53 -9.87
C PRO A 128 3.01 18.63 -10.81
N LEU A 129 2.18 18.29 -11.80
CA LEU A 129 1.74 19.28 -12.81
C LEU A 129 0.88 20.42 -12.22
N ALA A 130 0.08 20.13 -11.19
CA ALA A 130 -0.76 21.13 -10.53
C ALA A 130 0.07 22.16 -9.73
N LEU A 131 1.27 21.79 -9.26
CA LEU A 131 2.13 22.71 -8.51
C LEU A 131 2.89 23.65 -9.46
N VAL A 132 3.33 23.17 -10.62
CA VAL A 132 4.02 24.02 -11.61
C VAL A 132 3.06 25.05 -12.22
N LEU A 133 1.78 24.68 -12.42
CA LEU A 133 0.76 25.60 -12.92
C LEU A 133 0.32 26.66 -11.90
N MET A 134 0.36 26.36 -10.59
CA MET A 134 0.08 27.36 -9.55
C MET A 134 1.23 28.35 -9.32
N PHE A 135 2.48 27.98 -9.60
CA PHE A 135 3.65 28.85 -9.36
C PHE A 135 4.20 29.55 -10.61
N GLY A 136 3.86 29.08 -11.83
CA GLY A 136 4.28 29.73 -13.09
C GLY A 136 3.64 31.10 -13.37
N GLY A 137 2.50 31.41 -12.74
CA GLY A 137 1.80 32.69 -12.94
C GLY A 137 2.25 33.83 -12.02
N GLY A 138 2.98 33.54 -10.94
CA GLY A 138 3.35 34.54 -9.92
C GLY A 138 4.70 35.22 -10.14
N LEU A 139 5.61 34.61 -10.93
CA LEU A 139 6.98 35.10 -11.07
C LEU A 139 7.13 36.24 -12.09
N THR A 140 6.13 36.46 -12.95
CA THR A 140 6.21 37.47 -14.02
C THR A 140 5.86 38.89 -13.56
N GLY A 141 5.29 39.05 -12.35
CA GLY A 141 4.89 40.35 -11.81
C GLY A 141 5.93 41.06 -10.94
N ALA A 142 7.01 40.37 -10.53
CA ALA A 142 7.91 40.85 -9.48
C ALA A 142 9.23 41.51 -9.97
N LEU A 143 9.35 41.78 -11.28
CA LEU A 143 10.57 42.36 -11.87
C LEU A 143 10.49 43.87 -12.17
N LEU A 144 9.55 44.59 -11.56
CA LEU A 144 9.45 46.05 -11.70
C LEU A 144 9.43 46.79 -10.34
N LYS A 145 10.65 47.22 -9.96
CA LYS A 145 11.02 48.48 -9.30
C LYS A 145 10.92 48.64 -7.76
N SER A 146 12.13 48.80 -7.19
CA SER A 146 12.57 49.88 -6.28
C SER A 146 12.28 49.77 -4.79
N THR A 147 13.38 49.69 -4.04
CA THR A 147 13.59 49.53 -2.59
C THR A 147 12.93 50.57 -1.68
N ASP A 148 12.01 50.12 -0.83
CA ASP A 148 11.93 50.40 0.61
C ASP A 148 11.24 49.27 1.42
N ASN A 149 11.56 48.01 1.12
CA ASN A 149 10.62 47.25 0.31
C ASN A 149 9.97 46.12 1.09
N TRP A 150 8.65 46.16 1.18
CA TRP A 150 7.81 45.01 1.50
C TRP A 150 8.27 43.75 0.73
N GLU A 151 8.86 43.92 -0.45
CA GLU A 151 9.45 42.87 -1.28
C GLU A 151 10.54 42.06 -0.57
N TRP A 152 11.38 42.64 0.29
CA TRP A 152 12.37 41.86 1.06
C TRP A 152 11.70 41.03 2.15
N LYS A 153 10.62 41.55 2.76
CA LYS A 153 9.79 40.78 3.70
C LYS A 153 9.04 39.65 2.97
N THR A 154 8.54 39.92 1.77
CA THR A 154 7.89 38.92 0.91
C THR A 154 8.89 37.87 0.42
N ALA A 155 10.08 38.26 -0.02
CA ALA A 155 11.15 37.35 -0.41
C ALA A 155 11.58 36.46 0.76
N PHE A 156 11.70 37.04 1.97
CA PHE A 156 12.01 36.28 3.19
C PHE A 156 10.87 35.33 3.59
N MET A 157 9.61 35.76 3.51
CA MET A 157 8.42 34.92 3.75
C MET A 157 8.32 33.78 2.73
N VAL A 158 8.61 34.06 1.45
CA VAL A 158 8.67 33.06 0.37
C VAL A 158 9.81 32.08 0.61
N ALA A 159 10.98 32.55 1.04
CA ALA A 159 12.11 31.69 1.37
C ALA A 159 11.83 30.81 2.60
N LEU A 160 11.22 31.37 3.66
CA LEU A 160 10.78 30.63 4.84
C LEU A 160 9.68 29.62 4.50
N PHE A 161 8.72 29.99 3.65
CA PHE A 161 7.69 29.09 3.17
C PHE A 161 8.29 27.97 2.31
N ALA A 162 9.19 28.30 1.39
CA ALA A 162 9.91 27.32 0.59
C ALA A 162 10.75 26.38 1.47
N LEU A 163 11.39 26.90 2.51
CA LEU A 163 12.13 26.12 3.50
C LEU A 163 11.18 25.23 4.32
N PHE A 164 10.03 25.73 4.77
CA PHE A 164 9.03 24.95 5.49
C PHE A 164 8.44 23.85 4.61
N VAL A 165 8.16 24.14 3.34
CA VAL A 165 7.73 23.16 2.34
C VAL A 165 8.84 22.15 2.07
N ALA A 166 10.10 22.57 1.99
CA ALA A 166 11.25 21.69 1.78
C ALA A 166 11.47 20.77 3.00
N LEU A 167 11.43 21.30 4.22
CA LEU A 167 11.54 20.54 5.47
C LEU A 167 10.36 19.58 5.64
N ARG A 168 9.13 20.02 5.37
CA ARG A 168 7.95 19.15 5.37
C ARG A 168 8.07 18.06 4.31
N LYS A 169 8.49 18.40 3.08
CA LYS A 169 8.73 17.40 2.01
C LYS A 169 9.87 16.45 2.37
N PHE A 170 10.93 16.92 3.03
CA PHE A 170 12.10 16.11 3.38
C PHE A 170 11.81 15.17 4.55
N GLY A 171 11.18 15.67 5.62
CA GLY A 171 10.71 14.86 6.75
C GLY A 171 9.63 13.85 6.35
N TYR A 172 8.71 14.26 5.47
CA TYR A 172 7.73 13.37 4.85
C TYR A 172 8.43 12.32 3.99
N ARG A 173 9.36 12.69 3.10
CA ARG A 173 10.07 11.74 2.23
C ARG A 173 10.94 10.74 3.00
N THR A 174 11.63 11.15 4.06
CA THR A 174 12.52 10.26 4.84
C THR A 174 11.71 9.27 5.68
N SER A 175 10.72 9.77 6.42
CA SER A 175 9.79 8.92 7.17
C SER A 175 9.00 7.99 6.24
N HIS A 176 8.62 8.51 5.06
CA HIS A 176 7.92 7.70 4.07
C HIS A 176 8.80 6.63 3.42
N ARG A 177 10.08 6.91 3.17
CA ARG A 177 11.01 5.90 2.64
C ARG A 177 11.28 4.81 3.66
N ALA A 178 11.45 5.16 4.94
CA ALA A 178 11.70 4.18 5.99
C ALA A 178 10.48 3.27 6.24
N ALA A 179 9.26 3.83 6.25
CA ALA A 179 8.05 3.02 6.38
C ALA A 179 7.72 2.24 5.08
N ALA A 180 7.96 2.79 3.89
CA ALA A 180 7.84 2.04 2.63
C ALA A 180 8.88 0.91 2.53
N ALA A 181 10.11 1.11 3.00
CA ALA A 181 11.12 0.06 3.03
C ALA A 181 10.77 -1.05 4.03
N ARG A 182 10.21 -0.70 5.21
CA ARG A 182 9.69 -1.69 6.17
C ARG A 182 8.52 -2.48 5.57
N ALA A 183 7.57 -1.79 4.95
CA ALA A 183 6.44 -2.41 4.30
C ALA A 183 6.89 -3.29 3.12
N GLN A 184 7.81 -2.82 2.27
CA GLN A 184 8.35 -3.62 1.16
C GLN A 184 9.12 -4.84 1.67
N LYS A 185 9.87 -4.71 2.77
CA LYS A 185 10.55 -5.83 3.40
C LYS A 185 9.57 -6.86 3.94
N LYS A 186 8.38 -6.46 4.40
CA LYS A 186 7.37 -7.35 4.99
C LYS A 186 6.42 -7.97 3.96
N TRP A 187 6.02 -7.19 2.94
CA TRP A 187 4.99 -7.57 1.99
C TRP A 187 5.53 -7.92 0.59
N GLY A 188 6.79 -7.57 0.33
CA GLY A 188 7.49 -7.86 -0.92
C GLY A 188 8.17 -9.23 -0.92
N PRO A 189 8.90 -9.56 -1.99
CA PRO A 189 9.54 -10.87 -2.14
C PRO A 189 10.59 -11.12 -1.05
N GLY A 190 10.48 -12.25 -0.35
CA GLY A 190 11.39 -12.65 0.73
C GLY A 190 11.06 -12.06 2.11
N GLY A 191 9.87 -11.49 2.28
CA GLY A 191 9.36 -10.86 3.51
C GLY A 191 8.52 -11.74 4.43
#